data_AF-A0A9P7N2Y1-F1
#
_entry.id   AF-A0A9P7N2Y1-F1
#
_cell.length_a   1.000
_cell.length_b   1.000
_cell.length_c   1.000
_cell.angle_alpha   90.00
_cell.angle_beta   90.00
_cell.angle_gamma   90.00
#
_symmetry.space_group_name_H-M   'P 1'
#
loop_
_entity.id
_entity.type
_entity.pdbx_description
1 polymer ?
#
loop_
_entity_poly.entity_id
_entity_poly.type
_entity_poly.pdbx_seq_one_letter_code
_entity_poly.pdbx_strand_id
1 'polypeptide(L)'
;PIDDFEEQQEFDWSRCLHDQMFVFQEHELDRILDIIITKMTPQRSPTQKPVPANMIFLSARYAHYHANSELLDKLLGTAKDLINDVVEKCQWDMTILAFWMANATLLLHYLKKDAGLVEATVEFQAHLAELINEIFILIVRDAERRLDKVLDAAMLDHETIPGFEDIAFQNEWKLFKRKITVKEEPMEKRFRPPSPKRRAKPAPRNVTSLLSSTLFVLDLYDIHSVITSQIVSQLLYWLGAELFNRIMSNRKYLARTKAMQIRMNVSILEEWARTNNRQAEHYEGGETKASGETTIDAARRFLAPVIQLLQWLQCFSSLDADDLEALVGTLQQLKRLSPQQLIHAATHYRPEVGEKGLPKSATKYLLAIQKEMALKREKRRSHVASPMPKTGGGSDSGPTTPVRGSFSGGGGGGGSGSSNNNNRNSNSNSLYNYNYSNYTGLLDTPGSLASPPPKQPRDTQDGSDEEDDPPENLLMDPALMLPFTLPSVTDMLVSYGAGFGGVNRERERKYIPSVPAEFLEKLEVSGVRREPMFADKDWENEEVESV
;
A
#
# COMPACT_ATOMS: atom_id res chain seq x y z
N PRO A 1 23.38 25.95 -36.01
CA PRO A 1 23.15 24.64 -36.68
C PRO A 1 21.83 24.06 -36.18
N ILE A 2 20.80 24.13 -37.03
CA ILE A 2 19.70 23.15 -37.22
C ILE A 2 19.47 22.25 -36.00
N ASP A 3 18.40 22.37 -35.20
CA ASP A 3 16.98 22.66 -35.54
C ASP A 3 16.34 21.66 -36.52
N ASP A 4 16.97 20.48 -36.67
CA ASP A 4 16.38 19.26 -37.24
C ASP A 4 15.79 18.41 -36.09
N PHE A 5 14.94 19.00 -35.26
CA PHE A 5 14.02 18.20 -34.45
C PHE A 5 12.83 17.86 -35.34
N GLU A 6 12.87 16.67 -35.95
CA GLU A 6 11.73 16.12 -36.70
C GLU A 6 10.43 16.34 -35.92
N GLU A 7 9.44 16.94 -36.58
CA GLU A 7 8.08 17.07 -36.07
C GLU A 7 7.44 15.67 -35.99
N GLN A 8 7.86 14.86 -35.01
CA GLN A 8 7.25 13.58 -34.72
C GLN A 8 5.76 13.80 -34.48
N GLN A 9 4.96 13.24 -35.37
CA GLN A 9 3.52 13.45 -35.43
C GLN A 9 2.89 13.07 -34.09
N GLU A 10 2.09 13.98 -33.53
CA GLU A 10 1.50 13.81 -32.20
C GLU A 10 0.67 12.53 -32.12
N PHE A 11 0.76 11.80 -30.99
CA PHE A 11 0.05 10.54 -30.84
C PHE A 11 -1.46 10.79 -30.78
N ASP A 12 -2.18 10.30 -31.80
CA ASP A 12 -3.60 10.54 -31.97
C ASP A 12 -4.40 9.45 -31.25
N TRP A 13 -5.05 9.83 -30.15
CA TRP A 13 -5.88 8.94 -29.33
C TRP A 13 -7.32 8.79 -29.88
N SER A 14 -7.69 9.55 -30.91
CA SER A 14 -9.04 9.57 -31.49
C SER A 14 -9.19 8.68 -32.73
N ARG A 15 -8.09 8.44 -33.46
CA ARG A 15 -8.01 7.60 -34.65
C ARG A 15 -6.68 6.85 -34.68
N CYS A 16 -6.66 5.69 -35.32
CA CYS A 16 -5.43 4.95 -35.56
C CYS A 16 -4.70 5.51 -36.79
N LEU A 17 -3.46 5.98 -36.61
CA LEU A 17 -2.56 6.35 -37.71
C LEU A 17 -1.61 5.18 -37.99
N HIS A 18 -1.17 5.03 -39.25
CA HIS A 18 -0.38 3.89 -39.73
C HIS A 18 0.97 3.71 -38.99
N ASP A 19 1.56 4.80 -38.50
CA ASP A 19 2.76 4.87 -37.68
C ASP A 19 2.52 4.62 -36.18
N GLN A 20 1.25 4.52 -35.76
CA GLN A 20 0.80 4.47 -34.36
C GLN A 20 0.08 3.15 -34.04
N MET A 21 0.47 2.07 -34.72
CA MET A 21 0.01 0.69 -34.52
C MET A 21 1.18 -0.29 -34.71
N PHE A 22 1.03 -1.53 -34.24
CA PHE A 22 1.97 -2.60 -34.52
C PHE A 22 1.28 -3.68 -35.36
N VAL A 23 1.65 -3.79 -36.62
CA VAL A 23 1.10 -4.77 -37.57
C VAL A 23 1.79 -6.11 -37.37
N PHE A 24 1.02 -7.18 -37.20
CA PHE A 24 1.52 -8.54 -37.01
C PHE A 24 0.62 -9.55 -37.72
N GLN A 25 1.16 -10.72 -38.08
CA GLN A 25 0.34 -11.81 -38.59
C GLN A 25 -0.09 -12.73 -37.45
N GLU A 26 -1.32 -13.27 -37.51
CA GLU A 26 -1.88 -14.10 -36.42
C GLU A 26 -0.97 -15.30 -36.06
N HIS A 27 -0.29 -15.90 -37.03
CA HIS A 27 0.64 -17.02 -36.83
C HIS A 27 1.95 -16.62 -36.11
N GLU A 28 2.23 -15.33 -35.95
CA GLU A 28 3.40 -14.79 -35.25
C GLU A 28 3.06 -14.37 -33.81
N LEU A 29 1.76 -14.31 -33.46
CA LEU A 29 1.23 -13.81 -32.18
C LEU A 29 1.85 -14.52 -30.97
N ASP A 30 1.77 -15.85 -30.91
CA ASP A 30 2.26 -16.64 -29.77
C ASP A 30 3.76 -16.38 -29.51
N ARG A 31 4.53 -16.24 -30.59
CA ARG A 31 5.97 -15.96 -30.54
C ARG A 31 6.27 -14.53 -30.09
N ILE A 32 5.49 -13.55 -30.56
CA ILE A 32 5.62 -12.15 -30.10
C ILE A 32 5.32 -12.07 -28.60
N LEU A 33 4.21 -12.67 -28.15
CA LEU A 33 3.80 -12.64 -26.75
C LEU A 33 4.78 -13.39 -25.84
N ASP A 34 5.28 -14.57 -26.24
CA ASP A 34 6.33 -15.29 -25.51
C ASP A 34 7.63 -14.47 -25.37
N ILE A 35 8.02 -13.70 -26.39
CA ILE A 35 9.18 -12.79 -26.32
C ILE A 35 8.94 -11.63 -25.34
N ILE A 36 7.78 -10.95 -25.42
CA ILE A 36 7.52 -9.72 -24.63
C ILE A 36 7.01 -10.00 -23.21
N ILE A 37 6.38 -11.14 -22.96
CA ILE A 37 5.76 -11.49 -21.66
C ILE A 37 6.63 -12.51 -20.93
N THR A 38 6.85 -13.68 -21.53
CA THR A 38 7.44 -14.85 -20.85
C THR A 38 8.96 -14.79 -20.75
N LYS A 39 9.64 -14.32 -21.81
CA LYS A 39 11.10 -14.26 -21.91
C LYS A 39 11.69 -12.90 -21.57
N MET A 40 10.86 -11.88 -21.37
CA MET A 40 11.34 -10.52 -21.08
C MET A 40 11.83 -10.40 -19.64
N THR A 41 13.14 -10.28 -19.47
CA THR A 41 13.74 -10.00 -18.15
C THR A 41 13.64 -8.52 -17.80
N PRO A 42 13.12 -8.13 -16.61
CA PRO A 42 13.19 -6.76 -16.14
C PRO A 42 14.65 -6.31 -16.03
N GLN A 43 14.98 -5.17 -16.63
CA GLN A 43 16.27 -4.51 -16.44
C GLN A 43 16.15 -3.53 -15.27
N ARG A 44 17.28 -3.19 -14.65
CA ARG A 44 17.34 -2.22 -13.55
C ARG A 44 17.77 -0.86 -14.06
N SER A 45 17.06 -0.33 -15.04
CA SER A 45 17.31 0.99 -15.63
C SER A 45 16.05 1.87 -15.57
N PRO A 46 16.11 3.09 -15.01
CA PRO A 46 15.03 4.07 -15.08
C PRO A 46 14.65 4.51 -16.51
N THR A 47 15.51 4.19 -17.50
CA THR A 47 15.24 4.45 -18.93
C THR A 47 14.53 3.29 -19.63
N GLN A 48 14.32 2.14 -18.96
CA GLN A 48 13.62 1.02 -19.56
C GLN A 48 12.15 1.42 -19.82
N LYS A 49 11.77 1.52 -21.10
CA LYS A 49 10.37 1.66 -21.48
C LYS A 49 9.58 0.39 -21.10
N PRO A 50 8.31 0.50 -20.69
CA PRO A 50 7.39 -0.62 -20.49
C PRO A 50 6.97 -1.22 -21.84
N VAL A 51 7.92 -1.91 -22.49
CA VAL A 51 7.76 -2.52 -23.82
C VAL A 51 6.55 -3.46 -23.90
N PRO A 52 6.23 -4.33 -22.90
CA PRO A 52 5.03 -5.18 -22.96
C PRO A 52 3.75 -4.36 -23.10
N ALA A 53 3.56 -3.32 -22.28
CA ALA A 53 2.40 -2.44 -22.38
C ALA A 53 2.29 -1.76 -23.75
N ASN A 54 3.41 -1.22 -24.25
CA ASN A 54 3.45 -0.56 -25.56
C ASN A 54 3.14 -1.53 -26.71
N MET A 55 3.75 -2.71 -26.71
CA MET A 55 3.56 -3.74 -27.74
C MET A 55 2.14 -4.29 -27.77
N ILE A 56 1.58 -4.66 -26.60
CA ILE A 56 0.20 -5.17 -26.51
C ILE A 56 -0.79 -4.09 -26.96
N PHE A 57 -0.62 -2.84 -26.52
CA PHE A 57 -1.50 -1.74 -26.91
C PHE A 57 -1.43 -1.43 -28.42
N LEU A 58 -0.23 -1.27 -28.98
CA LEU A 58 -0.07 -0.98 -30.42
C LEU A 58 -0.59 -2.14 -31.30
N SER A 59 -0.45 -3.38 -30.85
CA SER A 59 -1.03 -4.56 -31.50
C SER A 59 -2.56 -4.56 -31.39
N ALA A 60 -3.12 -4.16 -30.24
CA ALA A 60 -4.56 -4.05 -30.03
C ALA A 60 -5.18 -2.95 -30.91
N ARG A 61 -4.49 -1.82 -31.12
CA ARG A 61 -4.91 -0.79 -32.07
C ARG A 61 -5.00 -1.34 -33.50
N TYR A 62 -3.96 -2.06 -33.97
CA TYR A 62 -4.00 -2.70 -35.29
C TYR A 62 -5.18 -3.68 -35.40
N ALA A 63 -5.33 -4.58 -34.42
CA ALA A 63 -6.39 -5.59 -34.43
C ALA A 63 -7.80 -4.97 -34.47
N HIS A 64 -8.05 -3.96 -33.62
CA HIS A 64 -9.34 -3.28 -33.50
C HIS A 64 -9.70 -2.42 -34.73
N TYR A 65 -8.77 -1.60 -35.21
CA TYR A 65 -9.06 -0.62 -36.26
C TYR A 65 -8.87 -1.12 -37.69
N HIS A 66 -8.03 -2.15 -37.90
CA HIS A 66 -7.60 -2.58 -39.24
C HIS A 66 -7.70 -4.09 -39.51
N ALA A 67 -8.10 -4.90 -38.53
CA ALA A 67 -8.36 -6.33 -38.72
C ALA A 67 -9.81 -6.72 -38.34
N ASN A 68 -10.01 -7.35 -37.19
CA ASN A 68 -11.31 -7.82 -36.71
C ASN A 68 -11.29 -8.06 -35.18
N SER A 69 -12.47 -8.25 -34.58
CA SER A 69 -12.62 -8.51 -33.14
C SER A 69 -11.99 -9.84 -32.70
N GLU A 70 -12.07 -10.89 -33.52
CA GLU A 70 -11.53 -12.21 -33.18
C GLU A 70 -10.01 -12.17 -32.94
N LEU A 71 -9.28 -11.38 -33.73
CA LEU A 71 -7.84 -11.16 -33.55
C LEU A 71 -7.53 -10.34 -32.29
N LEU A 72 -8.38 -9.37 -31.94
CA LEU A 72 -8.25 -8.59 -30.71
C LEU A 72 -8.49 -9.47 -29.48
N ASP A 73 -9.56 -10.27 -29.49
CA ASP A 73 -9.92 -11.19 -28.41
C ASP A 73 -8.82 -12.25 -28.22
N LYS A 74 -8.28 -12.80 -29.31
CA LYS A 74 -7.16 -13.75 -29.27
C LYS A 74 -5.87 -13.12 -28.73
N LEU A 75 -5.53 -11.90 -29.16
CA LEU A 75 -4.38 -11.14 -28.65
C LEU A 75 -4.51 -10.91 -27.14
N LEU A 76 -5.63 -10.36 -26.69
CA LEU A 76 -5.84 -9.99 -25.29
C LEU A 76 -6.00 -11.21 -24.38
N GLY A 77 -6.70 -12.25 -24.83
CA GLY A 77 -6.81 -13.53 -24.10
C GLY A 77 -5.46 -14.20 -23.90
N THR A 78 -4.67 -14.35 -24.96
CA THR A 78 -3.34 -14.98 -24.89
C THR A 78 -2.38 -14.14 -24.04
N ALA A 79 -2.44 -12.80 -24.14
CA ALA A 79 -1.63 -11.91 -23.31
C ALA A 79 -2.02 -12.00 -21.83
N LYS A 80 -3.32 -12.02 -21.51
CA LYS A 80 -3.85 -12.24 -20.16
C LYS A 80 -3.26 -13.51 -19.55
N ASP A 81 -3.40 -14.64 -20.25
CA ASP A 81 -3.03 -15.94 -19.69
C ASP A 81 -1.51 -16.01 -19.42
N LEU A 82 -0.69 -15.53 -20.36
CA LEU A 82 0.77 -15.48 -20.20
C LEU A 82 1.22 -14.52 -19.07
N ILE A 83 0.53 -13.40 -18.84
CA ILE A 83 0.88 -12.47 -17.74
C ILE A 83 0.57 -13.12 -16.39
N ASN A 84 -0.62 -13.73 -16.25
CA ASN A 84 -0.99 -14.45 -15.03
C ASN A 84 0.01 -15.59 -14.73
N ASP A 85 0.35 -16.38 -15.75
CA ASP A 85 1.36 -17.44 -15.68
C ASP A 85 2.72 -16.94 -15.15
N VAL A 86 3.18 -15.76 -15.57
CA VAL A 86 4.45 -15.18 -15.11
C VAL A 86 4.34 -14.63 -13.68
N VAL A 87 3.23 -13.97 -13.34
CA VAL A 87 3.00 -13.42 -11.99
C VAL A 87 2.87 -14.56 -10.96
N GLU A 88 2.14 -15.63 -11.25
CA GLU A 88 1.98 -16.80 -10.38
C GLU A 88 3.33 -17.50 -10.12
N LYS A 89 4.14 -17.71 -11.18
CA LYS A 89 5.48 -18.32 -11.05
C LYS A 89 6.47 -17.44 -10.28
N CYS A 90 6.25 -16.13 -10.24
CA CYS A 90 7.17 -15.14 -9.67
C CYS A 90 6.62 -14.39 -8.44
N GLN A 91 5.64 -14.95 -7.72
CA GLN A 91 4.99 -14.37 -6.51
C GLN A 91 5.94 -13.86 -5.40
N TRP A 92 7.22 -14.23 -5.43
CA TRP A 92 8.24 -13.83 -4.44
C TRP A 92 9.37 -12.97 -5.01
N ASP A 93 9.33 -12.59 -6.30
CA ASP A 93 10.29 -11.67 -6.90
C ASP A 93 9.68 -10.26 -7.07
N MET A 94 9.95 -9.43 -6.06
CA MET A 94 9.69 -7.98 -6.06
C MET A 94 10.04 -7.27 -7.39
N THR A 95 11.07 -7.71 -8.11
CA THR A 95 11.49 -7.13 -9.40
C THR A 95 10.48 -7.43 -10.51
N ILE A 96 10.02 -8.68 -10.62
CA ILE A 96 9.04 -9.12 -11.61
C ILE A 96 7.65 -8.54 -11.29
N LEU A 97 7.28 -8.53 -10.00
CA LEU A 97 6.02 -7.95 -9.54
C LEU A 97 5.98 -6.44 -9.82
N ALA A 98 7.03 -5.69 -9.51
CA ALA A 98 7.09 -4.26 -9.80
C ALA A 98 7.07 -3.96 -11.31
N PHE A 99 7.75 -4.78 -12.12
CA PHE A 99 7.71 -4.69 -13.58
C PHE A 99 6.30 -4.91 -14.14
N TRP A 100 5.58 -5.93 -13.68
CA TRP A 100 4.21 -6.19 -14.13
C TRP A 100 3.19 -5.17 -13.59
N MET A 101 3.37 -4.69 -12.35
CA MET A 101 2.60 -3.57 -11.80
C MET A 101 2.65 -2.34 -12.72
N ALA A 102 3.85 -1.95 -13.16
CA ALA A 102 4.05 -0.81 -14.05
C ALA A 102 3.43 -1.03 -15.43
N ASN A 103 3.66 -2.20 -16.04
CA ASN A 103 3.10 -2.53 -17.35
C ASN A 103 1.57 -2.63 -17.33
N ALA A 104 0.98 -3.29 -16.34
CA ALA A 104 -0.48 -3.44 -16.22
C ALA A 104 -1.16 -2.08 -16.00
N THR A 105 -0.61 -1.22 -15.12
CA THR A 105 -1.16 0.11 -14.85
C THR A 105 -1.10 1.01 -16.09
N LEU A 106 0.00 0.97 -16.85
CA LEU A 106 0.11 1.77 -18.07
C LEU A 106 -0.74 1.22 -19.23
N LEU A 107 -0.83 -0.11 -19.39
CA LEU A 107 -1.70 -0.72 -20.39
C LEU A 107 -3.17 -0.39 -20.10
N LEU A 108 -3.57 -0.41 -18.83
CA LEU A 108 -4.90 0.02 -18.39
C LEU A 108 -5.15 1.51 -18.70
N HIS A 109 -4.14 2.37 -18.53
CA HIS A 109 -4.22 3.78 -18.95
C HIS A 109 -4.43 3.92 -20.45
N TYR A 110 -3.62 3.24 -21.28
CA TYR A 110 -3.71 3.33 -22.74
C TYR A 110 -5.06 2.87 -23.28
N LEU A 111 -5.56 1.72 -22.81
CA LEU A 111 -6.86 1.18 -23.21
C LEU A 111 -8.01 2.11 -22.79
N LYS A 112 -7.88 2.85 -21.70
CA LYS A 112 -8.87 3.85 -21.26
C LYS A 112 -8.75 5.21 -21.95
N LYS A 113 -7.61 5.51 -22.58
CA LYS A 113 -7.35 6.80 -23.25
C LYS A 113 -7.67 6.76 -24.75
N ASP A 114 -7.53 5.62 -25.40
CA ASP A 114 -7.87 5.43 -26.81
C ASP A 114 -9.40 5.33 -27.02
N ALA A 115 -9.92 6.11 -27.97
CA ALA A 115 -11.35 6.33 -28.13
C ALA A 115 -12.15 5.11 -28.62
N GLY A 116 -11.52 4.15 -29.30
CA GLY A 116 -12.18 2.91 -29.74
C GLY A 116 -11.96 1.76 -28.76
N LEU A 117 -10.72 1.60 -28.29
CA LEU A 117 -10.36 0.51 -27.38
C LEU A 117 -11.03 0.63 -26.00
N VAL A 118 -11.40 1.82 -25.55
CA VAL A 118 -12.06 2.01 -24.24
C VAL A 118 -13.39 1.25 -24.12
N GLU A 119 -14.17 1.17 -25.20
CA GLU A 119 -15.41 0.38 -25.25
C GLU A 119 -15.14 -1.09 -25.65
N ALA A 120 -14.20 -1.34 -26.56
CA ALA A 120 -13.93 -2.69 -27.07
C ALA A 120 -13.20 -3.61 -26.08
N THR A 121 -12.56 -3.07 -25.03
CA THR A 121 -11.67 -3.86 -24.14
C THR A 121 -12.11 -3.89 -22.68
N VAL A 122 -13.38 -3.61 -22.38
CA VAL A 122 -13.90 -3.47 -21.00
C VAL A 122 -13.59 -4.69 -20.11
N GLU A 123 -13.73 -5.92 -20.62
CA GLU A 123 -13.41 -7.13 -19.85
C GLU A 123 -11.92 -7.25 -19.52
N PHE A 124 -11.05 -6.94 -20.48
CA PHE A 124 -9.60 -6.94 -20.26
C PHE A 124 -9.15 -5.80 -19.33
N GLN A 125 -9.79 -4.63 -19.39
CA GLN A 125 -9.57 -3.55 -18.42
C GLN A 125 -9.97 -3.95 -17.00
N ALA A 126 -11.07 -4.70 -16.83
CA ALA A 126 -11.47 -5.24 -15.53
C ALA A 126 -10.46 -6.27 -15.02
N HIS A 127 -9.99 -7.18 -15.89
CA HIS A 127 -8.95 -8.13 -15.54
C HIS A 127 -7.62 -7.45 -15.13
N LEU A 128 -7.18 -6.41 -15.85
CA LEU A 128 -5.98 -5.64 -15.46
C LEU A 128 -6.16 -4.98 -14.09
N ALA A 129 -7.36 -4.47 -13.77
CA ALA A 129 -7.66 -3.89 -12.46
C ALA A 129 -7.57 -4.93 -11.32
N GLU A 130 -8.05 -6.15 -11.55
CA GLU A 130 -7.92 -7.28 -10.61
C GLU A 130 -6.46 -7.70 -10.44
N LEU A 131 -5.73 -7.87 -11.54
CA LEU A 131 -4.31 -8.24 -11.56
C LEU A 131 -3.44 -7.21 -10.82
N ILE A 132 -3.69 -5.91 -11.00
CA ILE A 132 -2.98 -4.84 -10.28
C ILE A 132 -3.20 -4.98 -8.75
N ASN A 133 -4.43 -5.29 -8.32
CA ASN A 133 -4.74 -5.55 -6.92
C ASN A 133 -4.06 -6.84 -6.39
N GLU A 134 -3.98 -7.91 -7.19
CA GLU A 134 -3.24 -9.12 -6.81
C GLU A 134 -1.74 -8.83 -6.65
N ILE A 135 -1.11 -8.17 -7.62
CA ILE A 135 0.31 -7.82 -7.57
C ILE A 135 0.60 -6.89 -6.37
N PHE A 136 -0.32 -5.98 -6.01
CA PHE A 136 -0.23 -5.16 -4.80
C PHE A 136 -0.14 -6.03 -3.54
N ILE A 137 -1.01 -7.03 -3.40
CA ILE A 137 -1.00 -7.99 -2.28
C ILE A 137 0.31 -8.80 -2.25
N LEU A 138 0.80 -9.25 -3.41
CA LEU A 138 2.05 -10.01 -3.52
C LEU A 138 3.29 -9.18 -3.13
N ILE A 139 3.36 -7.91 -3.57
CA ILE A 139 4.43 -6.97 -3.19
C ILE A 139 4.44 -6.75 -1.68
N VAL A 140 3.28 -6.49 -1.08
CA VAL A 140 3.13 -6.33 0.37
C VAL A 140 3.64 -7.58 1.11
N ARG A 141 3.12 -8.77 0.75
CA ARG A 141 3.47 -10.03 1.41
C ARG A 141 4.96 -10.37 1.32
N ASP A 142 5.61 -10.13 0.18
CA ASP A 142 7.05 -10.37 0.06
C ASP A 142 7.88 -9.38 0.91
N ALA A 143 7.46 -8.11 0.98
CA ALA A 143 8.11 -7.12 1.83
C ALA A 143 7.93 -7.44 3.33
N GLU A 144 6.72 -7.77 3.79
CA GLU A 144 6.42 -8.24 5.16
C GLU A 144 7.29 -9.45 5.53
N ARG A 145 7.33 -10.48 4.68
CA ARG A 145 8.16 -11.68 4.83
C ARG A 145 9.67 -11.40 4.90
N ARG A 146 10.15 -10.30 4.31
CA ARG A 146 11.55 -9.86 4.41
C ARG A 146 11.81 -9.10 5.70
N LEU A 147 10.87 -8.24 6.11
CA LEU A 147 10.93 -7.45 7.35
C LEU A 147 10.87 -8.34 8.60
N ASP A 148 9.96 -9.31 8.60
CA ASP A 148 9.73 -10.28 9.69
C ASP A 148 11.02 -10.94 10.19
N LYS A 149 11.82 -11.48 9.25
CA LYS A 149 13.09 -12.18 9.51
C LYS A 149 14.13 -11.39 10.29
N VAL A 150 14.00 -10.06 10.33
CA VAL A 150 14.92 -9.18 11.07
C VAL A 150 14.25 -8.46 12.24
N LEU A 151 12.91 -8.49 12.35
CA LEU A 151 12.13 -7.57 13.17
C LEU A 151 12.48 -7.67 14.66
N ASP A 152 12.53 -8.88 15.23
CA ASP A 152 12.83 -9.10 16.65
C ASP A 152 14.24 -8.63 17.01
N ALA A 153 15.23 -9.11 16.26
CA ALA A 153 16.64 -8.81 16.50
C ALA A 153 16.97 -7.32 16.25
N ALA A 154 16.24 -6.67 15.34
CA ALA A 154 16.44 -5.27 14.98
C ALA A 154 15.69 -4.29 15.89
N MET A 155 14.47 -4.61 16.32
CA MET A 155 13.58 -3.66 17.01
C MET A 155 13.38 -3.97 18.49
N LEU A 156 13.30 -5.24 18.87
CA LEU A 156 12.96 -5.67 20.23
C LEU A 156 14.21 -5.97 21.06
N ASP A 157 15.17 -6.67 20.48
CA ASP A 157 16.40 -7.10 21.17
C ASP A 157 17.59 -6.16 20.96
N HIS A 158 17.54 -5.23 19.99
CA HIS A 158 18.65 -4.31 19.72
C HIS A 158 18.85 -3.27 20.83
N GLU A 159 19.99 -3.32 21.51
CA GLU A 159 20.32 -2.44 22.65
C GLU A 159 21.06 -1.17 22.20
N THR A 160 20.34 -0.04 22.26
CA THR A 160 20.84 1.30 21.93
C THR A 160 21.56 2.00 23.10
N ILE A 161 21.25 1.65 24.36
CA ILE A 161 21.85 2.24 25.56
C ILE A 161 22.79 1.21 26.22
N PRO A 162 24.11 1.47 26.31
CA PRO A 162 25.04 0.62 27.05
C PRO A 162 24.85 0.77 28.57
N GLY A 163 24.75 -0.35 29.29
CA GLY A 163 24.65 -0.39 30.77
C GLY A 163 23.40 -1.09 31.31
N PHE A 164 22.50 -1.58 30.45
CA PHE A 164 21.27 -2.28 30.84
C PHE A 164 21.44 -3.77 31.18
N GLU A 165 22.67 -4.30 31.13
CA GLU A 165 22.97 -5.71 31.47
C GLU A 165 22.80 -6.01 32.98
N ASP A 166 22.85 -5.00 33.85
CA ASP A 166 22.81 -5.12 35.33
C ASP A 166 21.42 -4.87 35.97
N ILE A 167 20.35 -4.77 35.17
CA ILE A 167 18.99 -4.48 35.69
C ILE A 167 18.51 -5.64 36.57
N ALA A 168 18.27 -5.34 37.84
CA ALA A 168 17.66 -6.26 38.77
C ALA A 168 16.13 -6.12 38.72
N PHE A 169 15.43 -7.22 38.47
CA PHE A 169 13.99 -7.31 38.62
C PHE A 169 13.60 -7.70 40.04
N GLN A 170 12.40 -7.31 40.47
CA GLN A 170 11.84 -7.76 41.74
C GLN A 170 11.59 -9.27 41.70
N ASN A 171 11.72 -9.92 42.85
CA ASN A 171 11.56 -11.38 43.03
C ASN A 171 12.57 -12.28 42.29
N GLU A 172 13.58 -11.74 41.58
CA GLU A 172 14.68 -12.56 41.05
C GLU A 172 15.70 -12.93 42.15
N TRP A 173 15.81 -14.22 42.48
CA TRP A 173 16.74 -14.73 43.49
C TRP A 173 18.19 -14.69 42.98
N LYS A 174 19.02 -13.83 43.57
CA LYS A 174 20.42 -13.59 43.16
C LYS A 174 21.42 -14.73 43.49
N LEU A 175 20.95 -15.88 43.99
CA LEU A 175 21.79 -16.97 44.51
C LEU A 175 22.59 -17.72 43.42
N PHE A 176 22.15 -17.72 42.16
CA PHE A 176 22.80 -18.48 41.08
C PHE A 176 23.31 -17.64 39.89
N LYS A 177 23.03 -16.33 39.85
CA LYS A 177 23.58 -15.44 38.81
C LYS A 177 25.00 -15.01 39.17
N ARG A 178 26.01 -15.73 38.66
CA ARG A 178 27.42 -15.34 38.70
C ARG A 178 27.56 -13.94 38.08
N LYS A 179 28.01 -12.94 38.86
CA LYS A 179 28.22 -11.56 38.36
C LYS A 179 29.14 -11.60 37.14
N ILE A 180 28.58 -11.40 35.95
CA ILE A 180 29.36 -11.10 34.76
C ILE A 180 29.96 -9.72 35.00
N THR A 181 31.25 -9.69 35.31
CA THR A 181 31.94 -8.42 35.56
C THR A 181 32.18 -7.77 34.22
N VAL A 182 31.19 -6.99 33.75
CA VAL A 182 31.34 -6.14 32.58
C VAL A 182 32.50 -5.20 32.87
N LYS A 183 33.65 -5.42 32.22
CA LYS A 183 34.75 -4.46 32.28
C LYS A 183 34.22 -3.16 31.67
N GLU A 184 34.09 -2.12 32.48
CA GLU A 184 33.79 -0.77 31.98
C GLU A 184 34.72 -0.50 30.80
N GLU A 185 34.14 -0.27 29.62
CA GLU A 185 34.97 0.06 28.46
C GLU A 185 35.62 1.43 28.76
N PRO A 186 36.96 1.51 28.82
CA PRO A 186 37.64 2.75 29.19
C PRO A 186 37.18 3.87 28.27
N MET A 187 37.00 5.07 28.83
CA MET A 187 36.34 6.22 28.17
C MET A 187 36.79 6.46 26.71
N GLU A 188 38.07 6.27 26.39
CA GLU A 188 38.60 6.36 25.03
C GLU A 188 37.96 5.41 24.01
N LYS A 189 37.45 4.24 24.42
CA LYS A 189 36.74 3.30 23.54
C LYS A 189 35.29 3.71 23.29
N ARG A 190 34.68 4.51 24.17
CA ARG A 190 33.32 5.06 24.00
C ARG A 190 33.24 6.01 22.79
N PHE A 191 34.33 6.73 22.50
CA PHE A 191 34.45 7.65 21.37
C PHE A 191 35.01 7.02 20.09
N ARG A 192 35.47 5.76 20.13
CA ARG A 192 35.93 5.07 18.90
C ARG A 192 34.72 4.64 18.08
N PRO A 193 34.80 4.70 16.74
CA PRO A 193 33.75 4.15 15.89
C PRO A 193 33.49 2.67 16.22
N PRO A 194 32.24 2.21 16.29
CA PRO A 194 31.93 0.83 16.68
C PRO A 194 32.62 -0.16 15.73
N SER A 195 33.16 -1.25 16.28
CA SER A 195 33.90 -2.25 15.52
C SER A 195 33.04 -2.87 14.40
N PRO A 196 33.62 -3.39 13.31
CA PRO A 196 32.86 -4.01 12.22
C PRO A 196 31.89 -5.10 12.71
N LYS A 197 32.31 -5.91 13.70
CA LYS A 197 31.45 -6.92 14.35
C LYS A 197 30.29 -6.32 15.15
N ARG A 198 30.49 -5.18 15.84
CA ARG A 198 29.38 -4.44 16.51
C ARG A 198 28.44 -3.82 15.48
N ARG A 199 28.96 -3.26 14.38
CA ARG A 199 28.14 -2.69 13.28
C ARG A 199 27.30 -3.76 12.56
N ALA A 200 27.83 -4.98 12.42
CA ALA A 200 27.14 -6.08 11.74
C ALA A 200 25.99 -6.71 12.55
N LYS A 201 25.79 -6.33 13.81
CA LYS A 201 24.61 -6.76 14.58
C LYS A 201 23.31 -6.20 13.94
N PRO A 202 22.20 -6.97 13.95
CA PRO A 202 20.87 -6.44 13.64
C PRO A 202 20.56 -5.19 14.46
N ALA A 203 19.92 -4.22 13.82
CA ALA A 203 19.58 -2.92 14.38
C ALA A 203 18.37 -2.31 13.62
N PRO A 204 17.69 -1.28 14.14
CA PRO A 204 16.48 -0.71 13.49
C PRO A 204 16.72 -0.29 12.03
N ARG A 205 17.95 0.11 11.71
CA ARG A 205 18.43 0.43 10.37
C ARG A 205 18.25 -0.71 9.35
N ASN A 206 18.18 -1.97 9.77
CA ASN A 206 17.90 -3.10 8.89
C ASN A 206 16.44 -3.09 8.39
N VAL A 207 15.50 -2.75 9.27
CA VAL A 207 14.08 -2.59 8.94
C VAL A 207 13.91 -1.40 7.98
N THR A 208 14.50 -0.24 8.30
CA THR A 208 14.41 0.94 7.42
C THR A 208 15.13 0.76 6.09
N SER A 209 16.24 0.00 6.05
CA SER A 209 16.90 -0.35 4.78
C SER A 209 16.02 -1.22 3.89
N LEU A 210 15.23 -2.15 4.46
CA LEU A 210 14.28 -2.97 3.69
C LEU A 210 13.10 -2.14 3.17
N LEU A 211 12.56 -1.23 3.98
CA LEU A 211 11.53 -0.28 3.54
C LEU A 211 12.04 0.62 2.40
N SER A 212 13.25 1.20 2.54
CA SER A 212 13.90 1.97 1.48
C SER A 212 14.24 1.13 0.25
N SER A 213 14.59 -0.14 0.40
CA SER A 213 14.86 -1.04 -0.73
C SER A 213 13.58 -1.37 -1.49
N THR A 214 12.44 -1.50 -0.79
CA THR A 214 11.13 -1.67 -1.41
C THR A 214 10.78 -0.42 -2.20
N LEU A 215 10.80 0.77 -1.57
CA LEU A 215 10.59 2.06 -2.25
C LEU A 215 11.48 2.24 -3.48
N PHE A 216 12.77 1.92 -3.38
CA PHE A 216 13.70 2.01 -4.50
C PHE A 216 13.28 1.15 -5.70
N VAL A 217 12.75 -0.06 -5.47
CA VAL A 217 12.25 -0.90 -6.57
C VAL A 217 10.95 -0.35 -7.15
N LEU A 218 10.07 0.22 -6.32
CA LEU A 218 8.84 0.87 -6.82
C LEU A 218 9.15 2.11 -7.68
N ASP A 219 10.12 2.93 -7.25
CA ASP A 219 10.61 4.09 -8.00
C ASP A 219 11.33 3.70 -9.30
N LEU A 220 12.12 2.62 -9.26
CA LEU A 220 12.89 2.13 -10.42
C LEU A 220 12.00 1.70 -11.58
N TYR A 221 10.82 1.16 -11.29
CA TYR A 221 9.80 0.79 -12.28
C TYR A 221 8.71 1.86 -12.48
N ASP A 222 8.88 3.05 -11.90
CA ASP A 222 7.95 4.19 -11.98
C ASP A 222 6.49 3.82 -11.64
N ILE A 223 6.31 3.10 -10.53
CA ILE A 223 5.00 2.69 -10.04
C ILE A 223 4.24 3.90 -9.51
N HIS A 224 3.00 4.04 -9.98
CA HIS A 224 2.12 5.18 -9.71
C HIS A 224 2.09 5.56 -8.22
N SER A 225 2.24 6.85 -7.92
CA SER A 225 2.38 7.41 -6.56
C SER A 225 1.29 6.95 -5.59
N VAL A 226 0.03 6.93 -6.03
CA VAL A 226 -1.15 6.39 -5.34
C VAL A 226 -0.97 4.94 -4.88
N ILE A 227 -0.43 4.05 -5.73
CA ILE A 227 -0.17 2.64 -5.37
C ILE A 227 1.01 2.57 -4.39
N THR A 228 2.09 3.28 -4.68
CA THR A 228 3.29 3.35 -3.82
C THR A 228 2.97 3.85 -2.40
N SER A 229 2.13 4.88 -2.26
CA SER A 229 1.67 5.40 -0.96
C SER A 229 0.86 4.37 -0.16
N GLN A 230 -0.01 3.60 -0.83
CA GLN A 230 -0.78 2.53 -0.20
C GLN A 230 0.11 1.36 0.25
N ILE A 231 1.11 0.96 -0.55
CA ILE A 231 2.08 -0.08 -0.16
C ILE A 231 2.83 0.34 1.11
N VAL A 232 3.33 1.57 1.16
CA VAL A 232 4.03 2.10 2.36
C VAL A 232 3.09 2.15 3.57
N SER A 233 1.85 2.58 3.39
CA SER A 233 0.86 2.65 4.46
C SER A 233 0.51 1.26 5.02
N GLN A 234 0.36 0.25 4.16
CA GLN A 234 0.15 -1.14 4.55
C GLN A 234 1.35 -1.70 5.32
N LEU A 235 2.57 -1.47 4.86
CA LEU A 235 3.78 -1.91 5.55
C LEU A 235 3.97 -1.25 6.92
N LEU A 236 3.58 0.02 7.07
CA LEU A 236 3.57 0.72 8.36
C LEU A 236 2.47 0.21 9.29
N TYR A 237 1.30 -0.17 8.75
CA TYR A 237 0.25 -0.85 9.50
C TYR A 237 0.73 -2.19 10.05
N TRP A 238 1.24 -3.06 9.17
CA TRP A 238 1.75 -4.38 9.54
C TRP A 238 2.87 -4.29 10.58
N LEU A 239 3.88 -3.43 10.38
CA LEU A 239 4.95 -3.18 11.36
C LEU A 239 4.41 -2.73 12.72
N GLY A 240 3.41 -1.85 12.73
CA GLY A 240 2.79 -1.34 13.96
C GLY A 240 2.04 -2.43 14.74
N ALA A 241 1.21 -3.22 14.04
CA ALA A 241 0.47 -4.33 14.61
C ALA A 241 1.40 -5.44 15.12
N GLU A 242 2.42 -5.80 14.33
CA GLU A 242 3.30 -6.92 14.63
C GLU A 242 4.26 -6.62 15.78
N LEU A 243 4.84 -5.41 15.83
CA LEU A 243 5.61 -4.96 17.00
C LEU A 243 4.74 -4.89 18.25
N PHE A 244 3.50 -4.41 18.15
CA PHE A 244 2.56 -4.37 19.26
C PHE A 244 2.30 -5.79 19.81
N ASN A 245 1.99 -6.74 18.93
CA ASN A 245 1.66 -8.11 19.30
C ASN A 245 2.83 -8.82 20.00
N ARG A 246 4.06 -8.68 19.48
CA ARG A 246 5.26 -9.31 20.06
C ARG A 246 5.61 -8.74 21.43
N ILE A 247 5.39 -7.45 21.67
CA ILE A 247 5.58 -6.83 22.98
C ILE A 247 4.48 -7.29 23.95
N MET A 248 3.21 -7.29 23.52
CA MET A 248 2.07 -7.65 24.35
C MET A 248 2.07 -9.12 24.78
N SER A 249 2.53 -10.01 23.90
CA SER A 249 2.54 -11.47 24.13
C SER A 249 3.75 -11.96 24.90
N ASN A 250 4.89 -11.22 24.87
CA ASN A 250 6.12 -11.69 25.50
C ASN A 250 6.54 -10.84 26.70
N ARG A 251 6.41 -11.45 27.89
CA ARG A 251 6.76 -10.87 29.20
C ARG A 251 8.19 -10.31 29.28
N LYS A 252 9.13 -10.79 28.46
CA LYS A 252 10.50 -10.26 28.32
C LYS A 252 10.52 -8.75 28.03
N TYR A 253 9.55 -8.25 27.27
CA TYR A 253 9.50 -6.85 26.80
C TYR A 253 8.65 -5.93 27.69
N LEU A 254 7.85 -6.50 28.59
CA LEU A 254 6.99 -5.76 29.52
C LEU A 254 7.77 -5.27 30.76
N ALA A 255 8.75 -4.38 30.54
CA ALA A 255 9.56 -3.74 31.57
C ALA A 255 9.92 -2.30 31.15
N ARG A 256 10.03 -1.35 32.09
CA ARG A 256 10.30 0.08 31.82
C ARG A 256 11.52 0.27 30.91
N THR A 257 12.63 -0.37 31.23
CA THR A 257 13.87 -0.18 30.49
C THR A 257 13.81 -0.81 29.10
N LYS A 258 13.17 -1.98 28.95
CA LYS A 258 12.90 -2.55 27.62
C LYS A 258 11.93 -1.68 26.81
N ALA A 259 10.93 -1.07 27.45
CA ALA A 259 10.04 -0.13 26.80
C ALA A 259 10.77 1.16 26.34
N MET A 260 11.71 1.70 27.13
CA MET A 260 12.57 2.81 26.72
C MET A 260 13.44 2.43 25.50
N GLN A 261 14.12 1.28 25.56
CA GLN A 261 14.96 0.75 24.48
C GLN A 261 14.17 0.59 23.17
N ILE A 262 13.00 -0.06 23.23
CA ILE A 262 12.15 -0.29 22.06
C ILE A 262 11.58 1.04 21.55
N ARG A 263 11.24 2.00 22.43
CA ARG A 263 10.77 3.34 22.01
C ARG A 263 11.83 4.10 21.20
N MET A 264 13.11 4.01 21.58
CA MET A 264 14.23 4.54 20.80
C MET A 264 14.40 3.83 19.45
N ASN A 265 14.19 2.52 19.41
CA ASN A 265 14.24 1.77 18.15
C ASN A 265 13.09 2.17 17.21
N VAL A 266 11.86 2.31 17.74
CA VAL A 266 10.67 2.79 17.00
C VAL A 266 10.85 4.22 16.48
N SER A 267 11.57 5.10 17.19
CA SER A 267 11.79 6.47 16.69
C SER A 267 12.64 6.52 15.41
N ILE A 268 13.41 5.46 15.09
CA ILE A 268 14.11 5.32 13.81
C ILE A 268 13.13 5.04 12.66
N LEU A 269 11.98 4.40 12.92
CA LEU A 269 10.89 4.26 11.94
C LEU A 269 10.15 5.59 11.72
N GLU A 270 9.89 6.34 12.80
CA GLU A 270 9.32 7.69 12.70
C GLU A 270 10.24 8.67 11.93
N GLU A 271 11.57 8.56 12.12
CA GLU A 271 12.58 9.31 11.36
C GLU A 271 12.61 8.91 9.88
N TRP A 272 12.57 7.60 9.59
CA TRP A 272 12.51 7.11 8.23
C TRP A 272 11.26 7.59 7.50
N ALA A 273 10.09 7.56 8.16
CA ALA A 273 8.84 8.05 7.58
C ALA A 273 8.85 9.56 7.32
N ARG A 274 9.55 10.34 8.15
CA ARG A 274 9.77 11.78 7.92
C ARG A 274 10.75 12.06 6.77
N THR A 275 11.82 11.28 6.67
CA THR A 275 12.83 11.40 5.61
C THR A 275 12.28 10.98 4.25
N ASN A 276 11.36 10.01 4.23
CA ASN A 276 10.66 9.51 3.05
C ASN A 276 9.21 10.01 3.04
N ASN A 277 8.97 11.26 3.46
CA ASN A 277 7.61 11.79 3.57
C ASN A 277 7.00 12.08 2.20
N ARG A 278 6.31 11.08 1.66
CA ARG A 278 5.59 11.14 0.39
C ARG A 278 4.12 11.40 0.65
N GLN A 279 3.45 12.00 -0.31
CA GLN A 279 2.00 12.10 -0.38
C GLN A 279 1.59 11.67 -1.79
N ALA A 280 0.43 11.04 -1.93
CA ALA A 280 -0.11 10.74 -3.25
C ALA A 280 -0.51 12.06 -3.94
N GLU A 281 -0.11 12.22 -5.20
CA GLU A 281 -0.64 13.28 -6.05
C GLU A 281 -1.96 12.77 -6.64
N HIS A 282 -3.07 13.43 -6.30
CA HIS A 282 -4.35 13.20 -6.93
C HIS A 282 -4.77 14.45 -7.72
N TYR A 283 -5.51 14.27 -8.80
CA TYR A 283 -6.06 15.39 -9.54
C TYR A 283 -7.55 15.57 -9.25
N GLU A 284 -7.87 16.60 -8.46
CA GLU A 284 -9.24 16.92 -8.06
C GLU A 284 -9.57 18.40 -8.30
N GLY A 285 -10.65 18.65 -9.04
CA GLY A 285 -11.24 19.99 -9.16
C GLY A 285 -10.43 20.99 -9.99
N GLY A 286 -9.60 20.54 -10.94
CA GLY A 286 -8.85 21.42 -11.84
C GLY A 286 -7.39 21.67 -11.43
N GLU A 287 -6.93 21.06 -10.34
CA GLU A 287 -5.58 21.24 -9.80
C GLU A 287 -4.99 19.89 -9.38
N THR A 288 -3.68 19.71 -9.56
CA THR A 288 -2.92 18.64 -8.89
C THR A 288 -2.85 18.95 -7.41
N LYS A 289 -3.57 18.20 -6.58
CA LYS A 289 -3.57 18.34 -5.12
C LYS A 289 -2.90 17.12 -4.51
N ALA A 290 -1.86 17.35 -3.74
CA ALA A 290 -1.35 16.33 -2.84
C ALA A 290 -2.48 16.01 -1.84
N SER A 291 -3.00 14.78 -1.92
CA SER A 291 -4.24 14.34 -1.29
C SER A 291 -4.01 12.93 -0.72
N GLY A 292 -4.89 12.49 0.18
CA GLY A 292 -4.65 11.29 1.00
C GLY A 292 -3.63 11.51 2.13
N GLU A 293 -3.39 10.45 2.90
CA GLU A 293 -2.52 10.44 4.07
C GLU A 293 -1.04 10.46 3.66
N THR A 294 -0.22 11.29 4.32
CA THR A 294 1.23 11.34 4.07
C THR A 294 1.94 10.16 4.74
N THR A 295 3.15 9.79 4.29
CA THR A 295 3.95 8.72 4.94
C THR A 295 4.18 9.00 6.43
N ILE A 296 4.41 10.26 6.82
CA ILE A 296 4.59 10.60 8.25
C ILE A 296 3.28 10.49 9.03
N ASP A 297 2.12 10.84 8.44
CA ASP A 297 0.83 10.72 9.11
C ASP A 297 0.40 9.26 9.25
N ALA A 298 0.58 8.45 8.22
CA ALA A 298 0.40 6.99 8.27
C ALA A 298 1.29 6.37 9.36
N ALA A 299 2.58 6.75 9.45
CA ALA A 299 3.46 6.28 10.51
C ALA A 299 2.99 6.73 11.90
N ARG A 300 2.57 7.99 12.07
CA ARG A 300 1.98 8.49 13.34
C ARG A 300 0.72 7.72 13.71
N ARG A 301 -0.14 7.41 12.75
CA ARG A 301 -1.40 6.69 12.94
C ARG A 301 -1.17 5.24 13.34
N PHE A 302 -0.34 4.52 12.58
CA PHE A 302 -0.18 3.07 12.68
C PHE A 302 0.84 2.63 13.74
N LEU A 303 1.86 3.46 14.03
CA LEU A 303 2.77 3.20 15.15
C LEU A 303 2.21 3.69 16.50
N ALA A 304 1.12 4.47 16.53
CA ALA A 304 0.54 4.97 17.79
C ALA A 304 0.19 3.90 18.83
N PRO A 305 -0.39 2.71 18.49
CA PRO A 305 -0.68 1.67 19.48
C PRO A 305 0.59 1.18 20.18
N VAL A 306 1.66 0.86 19.42
CA VAL A 306 2.93 0.42 20.01
C VAL A 306 3.63 1.54 20.77
N ILE A 307 3.60 2.77 20.28
CA ILE A 307 4.14 3.95 20.99
C ILE A 307 3.43 4.16 22.33
N GLN A 308 2.11 4.02 22.37
CA GLN A 308 1.31 4.19 23.58
C GLN A 308 1.48 3.02 24.55
N LEU A 309 1.64 1.78 24.07
CA LEU A 309 2.01 0.63 24.91
C LEU A 309 3.36 0.87 25.60
N LEU A 310 4.35 1.31 24.83
CA LEU A 310 5.69 1.64 25.35
C LEU A 310 5.64 2.82 26.32
N GLN A 311 4.78 3.82 26.10
CA GLN A 311 4.57 4.93 27.04
C GLN A 311 3.95 4.43 28.35
N TRP A 312 2.89 3.60 28.28
CA TRP A 312 2.24 3.02 29.46
C TRP A 312 3.25 2.27 30.34
N LEU A 313 4.02 1.35 29.74
CA LEU A 313 5.06 0.56 30.40
C LEU A 313 6.17 1.40 31.07
N GLN A 314 6.31 2.68 30.71
CA GLN A 314 7.29 3.59 31.32
C GLN A 314 6.72 4.45 32.45
N CYS A 315 5.40 4.69 32.50
CA CYS A 315 4.81 5.65 33.44
C CYS A 315 3.89 5.04 34.50
N PHE A 316 3.24 3.90 34.26
CA PHE A 316 2.19 3.43 35.18
C PHE A 316 2.75 3.06 36.57
N SER A 317 3.99 2.56 36.64
CA SER A 317 4.69 2.22 37.89
C SER A 317 5.07 3.44 38.75
N SER A 318 4.90 4.64 38.19
CA SER A 318 5.16 5.93 38.85
C SER A 318 3.87 6.66 39.27
N LEU A 319 2.69 6.07 39.07
CA LEU A 319 1.41 6.62 39.55
C LEU A 319 1.25 6.39 41.05
N ASP A 320 0.84 7.42 41.78
CA ASP A 320 0.53 7.31 43.20
C ASP A 320 -0.89 6.82 43.46
N ALA A 321 -1.11 6.22 44.63
CA ALA A 321 -2.32 5.45 44.91
C ALA A 321 -3.60 6.30 45.00
N ASP A 322 -3.48 7.55 45.39
CA ASP A 322 -4.60 8.47 45.59
C ASP A 322 -4.73 9.51 44.44
N ASP A 323 -3.84 9.44 43.43
CA ASP A 323 -3.83 10.35 42.29
C ASP A 323 -4.59 9.76 41.08
N LEU A 324 -5.92 9.77 41.16
CA LEU A 324 -6.78 9.38 40.05
C LEU A 324 -6.73 10.39 38.90
N GLU A 325 -6.38 11.65 39.17
CA GLU A 325 -6.30 12.72 38.16
C GLU A 325 -5.12 12.47 37.20
N ALA A 326 -3.94 12.15 37.71
CA ALA A 326 -2.78 11.76 36.90
C ALA A 326 -3.03 10.48 36.10
N LEU A 327 -3.75 9.49 36.65
CA LEU A 327 -4.18 8.32 35.88
C LEU A 327 -5.10 8.73 34.73
N VAL A 328 -6.13 9.53 34.98
CA VAL A 328 -7.07 9.97 33.94
C VAL A 328 -6.36 10.81 32.88
N GLY A 329 -5.48 11.74 33.28
CA GLY A 329 -4.65 12.53 32.36
C GLY A 329 -3.71 11.68 31.51
N THR A 330 -3.15 10.61 32.08
CA THR A 330 -2.35 9.62 31.34
C THR A 330 -3.22 8.87 30.33
N LEU A 331 -4.37 8.34 30.74
CA LEU A 331 -5.28 7.58 29.87
C LEU A 331 -5.86 8.43 28.72
N GLN A 332 -6.03 9.75 28.92
CA GLN A 332 -6.39 10.68 27.86
C GLN A 332 -5.34 10.79 26.74
N GLN A 333 -4.07 10.43 27.00
CA GLN A 333 -3.02 10.37 25.97
C GLN A 333 -2.99 8.99 25.27
N LEU A 334 -3.42 7.92 25.96
CA LEU A 334 -3.33 6.53 25.52
C LEU A 334 -4.59 6.04 24.74
N LYS A 335 -5.18 6.90 23.90
CA LYS A 335 -6.46 6.66 23.20
C LYS A 335 -6.48 5.49 22.19
N ARG A 336 -5.33 4.87 21.89
CA ARG A 336 -5.21 3.71 20.98
C ARG A 336 -5.08 2.38 21.72
N LEU A 337 -5.04 2.40 23.06
CA LEU A 337 -5.06 1.19 23.88
C LEU A 337 -6.46 0.94 24.47
N SER A 338 -6.90 -0.31 24.47
CA SER A 338 -8.06 -0.72 25.24
C SER A 338 -7.71 -0.89 26.73
N PRO A 339 -8.68 -0.76 27.66
CA PRO A 339 -8.47 -1.11 29.07
C PRO A 339 -7.98 -2.54 29.26
N GLN A 340 -8.41 -3.48 28.42
CA GLN A 340 -7.96 -4.86 28.43
C GLN A 340 -6.45 -4.96 28.15
N GLN A 341 -5.94 -4.25 27.14
CA GLN A 341 -4.52 -4.15 26.83
C GLN A 341 -3.73 -3.45 27.95
N LEU A 342 -4.27 -2.37 28.52
CA LEU A 342 -3.66 -1.65 29.65
C LEU A 342 -3.53 -2.53 30.91
N ILE A 343 -4.59 -3.26 31.25
CA ILE A 343 -4.64 -4.21 32.38
C ILE A 343 -3.69 -5.37 32.13
N HIS A 344 -3.71 -5.98 30.94
CA HIS A 344 -2.82 -7.09 30.58
C HIS A 344 -1.35 -6.69 30.70
N ALA A 345 -0.96 -5.59 30.04
CA ALA A 345 0.41 -5.07 30.08
C ALA A 345 0.89 -4.76 31.51
N ALA A 346 0.01 -4.23 32.37
CA ALA A 346 0.34 -3.97 33.78
C ALA A 346 0.37 -5.24 34.65
N THR A 347 -0.45 -6.25 34.34
CA THR A 347 -0.53 -7.52 35.09
C THR A 347 0.69 -8.40 34.80
N HIS A 348 1.08 -8.51 33.53
CA HIS A 348 2.25 -9.29 33.12
C HIS A 348 3.57 -8.50 33.23
N TYR A 349 3.54 -7.24 33.66
CA TYR A 349 4.74 -6.43 33.85
C TYR A 349 5.81 -7.11 34.71
N ARG A 350 7.08 -6.81 34.43
CA ARG A 350 8.25 -7.22 35.21
C ARG A 350 8.83 -5.99 35.91
N PRO A 351 8.43 -5.71 37.16
CA PRO A 351 8.89 -4.50 37.85
C PRO A 351 10.38 -4.56 38.17
N GLU A 352 11.05 -3.47 37.88
CA GLU A 352 12.47 -3.27 38.18
C GLU A 352 12.64 -2.91 39.68
N VAL A 353 13.80 -3.17 40.27
CA VAL A 353 14.03 -2.88 41.70
C VAL A 353 13.91 -1.37 41.95
N GLY A 354 12.98 -0.99 42.83
CA GLY A 354 12.64 0.40 43.15
C GLY A 354 11.32 0.88 42.56
N GLU A 355 10.71 0.13 41.64
CA GLU A 355 9.39 0.48 41.08
C GLU A 355 8.22 0.06 41.98
N LYS A 356 7.11 0.81 41.91
CA LYS A 356 5.81 0.39 42.45
C LYS A 356 5.05 -0.42 41.39
N GLY A 357 4.19 -1.34 41.82
CA GLY A 357 3.17 -1.92 40.93
C GLY A 357 2.04 -0.93 40.65
N LEU A 358 1.15 -1.25 39.70
CA LEU A 358 -0.04 -0.45 39.43
C LEU A 358 -0.90 -0.34 40.71
N PRO A 359 -1.32 0.86 41.15
CA PRO A 359 -2.14 0.99 42.36
C PRO A 359 -3.47 0.23 42.28
N LYS A 360 -3.97 -0.23 43.43
CA LYS A 360 -5.25 -0.95 43.53
C LYS A 360 -6.44 -0.09 43.09
N SER A 361 -6.40 1.22 43.39
CA SER A 361 -7.33 2.25 42.93
C SER A 361 -7.36 2.33 41.40
N ALA A 362 -6.19 2.49 40.77
CA ALA A 362 -6.02 2.52 39.32
C ALA A 362 -6.49 1.23 38.65
N THR A 363 -6.14 0.07 39.21
CA THR A 363 -6.58 -1.25 38.74
C THR A 363 -8.12 -1.36 38.76
N LYS A 364 -8.75 -0.96 39.87
CA LYS A 364 -10.22 -0.95 40.02
C LYS A 364 -10.89 0.01 39.02
N TYR A 365 -10.27 1.15 38.74
CA TYR A 365 -10.76 2.12 37.76
C TYR A 365 -10.69 1.57 36.32
N LEU A 366 -9.57 0.96 35.92
CA LEU A 366 -9.44 0.33 34.60
C LEU A 366 -10.47 -0.79 34.40
N LEU A 367 -10.67 -1.65 35.41
CA LEU A 367 -11.69 -2.71 35.39
C LEU A 367 -13.12 -2.15 35.25
N ALA A 368 -13.41 -1.00 35.88
CA ALA A 368 -14.70 -0.33 35.74
C ALA A 368 -14.93 0.16 34.30
N ILE A 369 -13.93 0.80 33.68
CA ILE A 369 -14.01 1.23 32.27
C ILE A 369 -14.15 0.02 31.34
N GLN A 370 -13.38 -1.05 31.56
CA GLN A 370 -13.45 -2.28 30.78
C GLN A 370 -14.88 -2.86 30.79
N LYS A 371 -15.47 -2.97 32.00
CA LYS A 371 -16.84 -3.46 32.17
C LYS A 371 -17.88 -2.55 31.51
N GLU A 372 -17.74 -1.24 31.62
CA GLU A 372 -18.63 -0.28 30.98
C GLU A 372 -18.59 -0.39 29.44
N MET A 373 -17.40 -0.56 28.86
CA MET A 373 -17.25 -0.72 27.41
C MET A 373 -17.74 -2.09 26.92
N ALA A 374 -17.56 -3.17 27.70
CA ALA A 374 -18.14 -4.47 27.39
C ALA A 374 -19.69 -4.39 27.33
N LEU A 375 -20.33 -3.77 28.33
CA LEU A 375 -21.78 -3.53 28.36
C LEU A 375 -22.27 -2.66 27.19
N LYS A 376 -21.49 -1.64 26.80
CA LYS A 376 -21.81 -0.81 25.60
C LYS A 376 -21.69 -1.63 24.30
N ARG A 377 -20.71 -2.53 24.19
CA ARG A 377 -20.51 -3.43 23.03
C ARG A 377 -21.65 -4.44 22.92
N GLU A 378 -22.06 -5.03 24.04
CA GLU A 378 -23.19 -5.96 24.14
C GLU A 378 -24.52 -5.32 23.71
N LYS A 379 -24.85 -4.13 24.27
CA LYS A 379 -26.06 -3.37 23.89
C LYS A 379 -26.12 -3.02 22.40
N ARG A 380 -24.97 -2.75 21.77
CA ARG A 380 -24.90 -2.52 20.31
C ARG A 380 -25.18 -3.81 19.53
N ARG A 381 -24.59 -4.94 19.95
CA ARG A 381 -24.86 -6.25 19.33
C ARG A 381 -26.33 -6.65 19.45
N SER A 382 -26.97 -6.47 20.61
CA SER A 382 -28.39 -6.82 20.80
C SER A 382 -29.34 -5.94 19.97
N HIS A 383 -29.02 -4.67 19.75
CA HIS A 383 -29.80 -3.79 18.86
C HIS A 383 -29.73 -4.20 17.38
N VAL A 384 -28.56 -4.67 16.91
CA VAL A 384 -28.40 -5.15 15.52
C VAL A 384 -29.01 -6.55 15.33
N ALA A 385 -29.02 -7.38 16.38
CA ALA A 385 -29.57 -8.75 16.35
C ALA A 385 -31.09 -8.84 16.56
N SER A 386 -31.81 -7.71 16.65
CA SER A 386 -33.26 -7.70 16.83
C SER A 386 -33.98 -7.92 15.48
N PRO A 387 -34.74 -9.01 15.28
CA PRO A 387 -35.41 -9.26 14.00
C PRO A 387 -36.49 -8.20 13.74
N MET A 388 -36.61 -7.75 12.49
CA MET A 388 -37.77 -6.95 12.06
C MET A 388 -39.08 -7.71 12.37
N PRO A 389 -40.13 -7.04 12.87
CA PRO A 389 -41.43 -7.68 13.04
C PRO A 389 -41.95 -8.16 11.68
N LYS A 390 -42.33 -9.43 11.58
CA LYS A 390 -43.05 -9.93 10.40
C LYS A 390 -44.42 -9.26 10.33
N THR A 391 -44.58 -8.29 9.45
CA THR A 391 -45.88 -7.70 9.11
C THR A 391 -46.71 -8.69 8.29
N GLY A 392 -47.52 -9.48 8.98
CA GLY A 392 -48.51 -10.34 8.35
C GLY A 392 -49.70 -9.54 7.80
N GLY A 393 -49.85 -9.57 6.47
CA GLY A 393 -51.08 -9.39 5.68
C GLY A 393 -52.20 -8.43 6.11
N GLY A 394 -52.53 -7.46 5.25
CA GLY A 394 -53.82 -6.75 5.32
C GLY A 394 -53.97 -5.55 4.37
N SER A 395 -54.68 -5.75 3.26
CA SER A 395 -55.45 -4.76 2.46
C SER A 395 -54.88 -3.36 2.16
N ASP A 396 -54.51 -3.18 0.89
CA ASP A 396 -55.12 -2.23 -0.06
C ASP A 396 -55.53 -0.80 0.41
N SER A 397 -54.75 0.21 -0.01
CA SER A 397 -55.23 1.56 -0.44
C SER A 397 -54.05 2.45 -0.89
N GLY A 398 -54.28 3.29 -1.91
CA GLY A 398 -53.23 4.05 -2.60
C GLY A 398 -52.74 5.33 -1.89
N PRO A 399 -51.64 5.95 -2.37
CA PRO A 399 -51.01 7.10 -1.71
C PRO A 399 -51.71 8.43 -2.05
N THR A 400 -52.16 9.15 -1.01
CA THR A 400 -52.61 10.56 -1.12
C THR A 400 -51.58 11.53 -0.53
N THR A 401 -51.30 12.61 -1.26
CA THR A 401 -50.38 13.70 -0.90
C THR A 401 -50.89 14.58 0.26
N PRO A 402 -50.02 15.09 1.16
CA PRO A 402 -50.43 16.07 2.18
C PRO A 402 -50.66 17.47 1.61
N VAL A 403 -51.78 18.10 1.97
CA VAL A 403 -52.13 19.48 1.61
C VAL A 403 -51.66 20.49 2.66
N ARG A 404 -51.34 21.70 2.18
CA ARG A 404 -50.81 22.85 2.91
C ARG A 404 -51.84 23.45 3.89
N GLY A 405 -51.46 23.63 5.15
CA GLY A 405 -52.24 24.43 6.13
C GLY A 405 -51.90 25.92 6.07
N SER A 406 -52.91 26.79 6.17
CA SER A 406 -52.78 28.26 6.21
C SER A 406 -53.47 28.80 7.45
N PHE A 407 -52.85 29.76 8.14
CA PHE A 407 -53.51 30.72 9.04
C PHE A 407 -52.81 32.08 8.97
N SER A 408 -53.53 33.14 9.34
CA SER A 408 -53.38 34.48 8.73
C SER A 408 -53.33 35.64 9.73
N GLY A 409 -52.61 36.71 9.34
CA GLY A 409 -52.75 38.07 9.87
C GLY A 409 -51.74 38.47 10.96
N GLY A 410 -51.20 39.70 10.97
CA GLY A 410 -51.28 40.77 9.97
C GLY A 410 -50.72 42.12 10.48
N GLY A 411 -50.33 43.01 9.55
CA GLY A 411 -50.21 44.45 9.78
C GLY A 411 -48.84 45.03 10.20
N GLY A 412 -48.35 46.01 9.42
CA GLY A 412 -47.66 47.18 9.98
C GLY A 412 -46.19 47.47 9.60
N GLY A 413 -45.98 48.28 8.56
CA GLY A 413 -45.09 49.46 8.66
C GLY A 413 -43.58 49.36 8.41
N GLY A 414 -43.14 49.86 7.26
CA GLY A 414 -42.04 50.85 7.17
C GLY A 414 -40.60 50.37 6.91
N GLY A 415 -39.94 51.05 5.95
CA GLY A 415 -38.52 51.40 6.07
C GLY A 415 -37.46 50.61 5.28
N SER A 416 -37.12 51.12 4.09
CA SER A 416 -35.74 51.28 3.55
C SER A 416 -34.66 50.20 3.75
N GLY A 417 -34.00 49.76 2.66
CA GLY A 417 -32.67 49.14 2.82
C GLY A 417 -32.06 48.34 1.67
N SER A 418 -31.80 48.97 0.52
CA SER A 418 -30.66 48.70 -0.39
C SER A 418 -30.27 47.26 -0.86
N SER A 419 -30.23 47.15 -2.20
CA SER A 419 -29.14 46.56 -3.01
C SER A 419 -29.10 45.06 -3.37
N ASN A 420 -29.36 44.85 -4.67
CA ASN A 420 -28.60 44.03 -5.64
C ASN A 420 -28.49 42.50 -5.42
N ASN A 421 -29.09 41.69 -6.30
CA ASN A 421 -28.60 41.31 -7.64
C ASN A 421 -27.39 40.36 -7.57
N ASN A 422 -27.29 39.31 -8.38
CA ASN A 422 -28.27 38.60 -9.21
C ASN A 422 -27.60 37.27 -9.57
N ASN A 423 -28.25 36.12 -9.38
CA ASN A 423 -27.69 34.87 -9.91
C ASN A 423 -28.79 34.00 -10.53
N ARG A 424 -28.83 34.02 -11.87
CA ARG A 424 -29.73 33.23 -12.73
C ARG A 424 -29.07 32.99 -14.08
N ASN A 425 -28.39 31.85 -14.21
CA ASN A 425 -28.68 30.76 -15.17
C ASN A 425 -27.45 29.81 -15.19
N SER A 426 -27.58 28.47 -15.12
CA SER A 426 -28.20 27.55 -16.10
C SER A 426 -27.55 27.71 -17.48
N ASN A 427 -27.07 26.73 -18.26
CA ASN A 427 -27.05 25.26 -18.24
C ASN A 427 -25.98 24.84 -19.29
N SER A 428 -25.47 23.61 -19.41
CA SER A 428 -25.50 22.37 -18.61
C SER A 428 -24.62 21.33 -19.31
N ASN A 429 -23.96 20.41 -18.59
CA ASN A 429 -23.58 19.11 -19.15
C ASN A 429 -23.36 18.07 -18.03
N SER A 430 -24.33 17.17 -17.89
CA SER A 430 -24.27 15.99 -17.02
C SER A 430 -24.63 14.78 -17.86
N LEU A 431 -23.63 13.99 -18.24
CA LEU A 431 -23.78 12.62 -18.71
C LEU A 431 -22.41 11.93 -18.64
N TYR A 432 -22.44 10.61 -18.40
CA TYR A 432 -21.28 9.72 -18.19
C TYR A 432 -20.50 9.93 -16.88
N ASN A 433 -21.11 9.48 -15.78
CA ASN A 433 -20.36 9.01 -14.62
C ASN A 433 -20.94 7.64 -14.19
N TYR A 434 -20.39 6.55 -14.73
CA TYR A 434 -20.79 5.19 -14.36
C TYR A 434 -20.08 4.77 -13.06
N ASN A 435 -20.83 4.74 -11.96
CA ASN A 435 -20.36 4.27 -10.66
C ASN A 435 -20.08 2.76 -10.67
N TYR A 436 -18.82 2.36 -10.86
CA TYR A 436 -18.35 1.02 -10.46
C TYR A 436 -18.03 0.98 -8.96
N SER A 437 -19.10 1.15 -8.16
CA SER A 437 -19.03 1.18 -6.69
C SER A 437 -20.21 0.41 -6.08
N ASN A 438 -20.34 -0.89 -6.38
CA ASN A 438 -21.17 -1.86 -5.64
C ASN A 438 -20.99 -3.30 -6.16
N TYR A 439 -19.88 -3.95 -5.79
CA TYR A 439 -19.79 -5.43 -5.75
C TYR A 439 -18.83 -5.87 -4.63
N THR A 440 -19.25 -5.69 -3.38
CA THR A 440 -18.66 -6.38 -2.22
C THR A 440 -19.41 -7.70 -1.97
N GLY A 441 -19.31 -8.61 -2.92
CA GLY A 441 -19.78 -10.00 -2.74
C GLY A 441 -18.76 -10.81 -1.94
N LEU A 442 -19.22 -11.63 -1.00
CA LEU A 442 -18.38 -12.68 -0.43
C LEU A 442 -17.96 -13.64 -1.55
N LEU A 443 -16.66 -13.83 -1.72
CA LEU A 443 -16.08 -14.89 -2.53
C LEU A 443 -15.23 -15.78 -1.61
N ASP A 444 -15.78 -16.95 -1.29
CA ASP A 444 -15.01 -18.04 -0.69
C ASP A 444 -13.86 -18.41 -1.64
N THR A 445 -12.64 -18.45 -1.12
CA THR A 445 -11.44 -18.82 -1.89
C THR A 445 -11.07 -20.29 -1.62
N PRO A 446 -11.26 -21.23 -2.58
CA PRO A 446 -10.79 -22.59 -2.44
C PRO A 446 -9.31 -22.67 -2.84
N GLY A 447 -8.40 -22.80 -1.86
CA GLY A 447 -6.96 -22.81 -2.18
C GLY A 447 -6.02 -22.88 -0.97
N SER A 448 -6.23 -23.83 -0.05
CA SER A 448 -5.29 -24.05 1.05
C SER A 448 -4.03 -24.77 0.55
N LEU A 449 -2.99 -23.99 0.21
CA LEU A 449 -1.64 -24.51 -0.03
C LEU A 449 -0.86 -24.56 1.29
N ALA A 450 -0.20 -25.70 1.53
CA ALA A 450 0.25 -26.12 2.85
C ALA A 450 1.40 -25.27 3.44
N SER A 451 1.29 -25.00 4.74
CA SER A 451 2.38 -24.44 5.55
C SER A 451 3.61 -25.36 5.58
N PRO A 452 4.84 -24.82 5.63
CA PRO A 452 6.04 -25.63 5.85
C PRO A 452 6.02 -26.26 7.25
N PRO A 453 6.60 -27.46 7.44
CA PRO A 453 6.54 -28.17 8.72
C PRO A 453 7.34 -27.41 9.81
N PRO A 454 6.84 -27.36 11.06
CA PRO A 454 7.55 -26.73 12.16
C PRO A 454 8.85 -27.48 12.45
N LYS A 455 9.93 -26.73 12.67
CA LYS A 455 11.21 -27.30 13.13
C LYS A 455 11.05 -27.80 14.56
N GLN A 456 11.47 -29.03 14.82
CA GLN A 456 11.51 -29.60 16.17
C GLN A 456 12.35 -28.70 17.11
N PRO A 457 11.85 -28.37 18.31
CA PRO A 457 12.65 -27.69 19.32
C PRO A 457 13.76 -28.63 19.82
N ARG A 458 14.94 -28.08 20.09
CA ARG A 458 15.98 -28.79 20.85
C ARG A 458 15.69 -28.63 22.34
N ASP A 459 15.83 -29.71 23.09
CA ASP A 459 15.60 -29.72 24.53
C ASP A 459 16.49 -28.72 25.28
N THR A 460 15.85 -27.75 25.94
CA THR A 460 16.37 -27.10 27.15
C THR A 460 15.21 -26.94 28.12
N GLN A 461 15.25 -27.72 29.21
CA GLN A 461 14.26 -27.67 30.29
C GLN A 461 14.41 -26.35 31.08
N ASP A 462 13.34 -25.57 31.19
CA ASP A 462 12.90 -24.96 32.45
C ASP A 462 11.52 -24.30 32.30
N GLY A 463 10.66 -24.44 33.32
CA GLY A 463 9.43 -23.64 33.50
C GLY A 463 8.25 -23.93 32.57
N SER A 464 7.26 -24.68 33.06
CA SER A 464 5.94 -24.79 32.43
C SER A 464 5.07 -23.56 32.75
N ASP A 465 5.12 -22.55 31.90
CA ASP A 465 3.99 -21.62 31.76
C ASP A 465 3.01 -22.25 30.75
N GLU A 466 1.75 -22.47 31.16
CA GLU A 466 0.69 -22.89 30.24
C GLU A 466 0.42 -21.72 29.28
N GLU A 467 0.59 -21.93 27.97
CA GLU A 467 0.22 -20.95 26.94
C GLU A 467 -1.31 -20.88 26.82
N ASP A 468 -1.94 -20.20 27.79
CA ASP A 468 -3.32 -19.72 27.68
C ASP A 468 -3.45 -18.85 26.43
N ASP A 469 -4.37 -19.20 25.53
CA ASP A 469 -4.68 -18.40 24.33
C ASP A 469 -4.97 -16.93 24.72
N PRO A 470 -4.39 -15.94 24.01
CA PRO A 470 -4.52 -14.54 24.39
C PRO A 470 -6.00 -14.10 24.37
N PRO A 471 -6.50 -13.45 25.44
CA PRO A 471 -7.90 -13.04 25.53
C PRO A 471 -8.42 -12.28 24.30
N GLU A 472 -9.63 -12.60 23.83
CA GLU A 472 -10.20 -12.00 22.61
C GLU A 472 -10.03 -10.47 22.56
N ASN A 473 -9.58 -9.94 21.41
CA ASN A 473 -9.32 -8.51 21.19
C ASN A 473 -8.13 -7.92 21.99
N LEU A 474 -7.25 -8.75 22.59
CA LEU A 474 -6.00 -8.27 23.18
C LEU A 474 -5.00 -7.83 22.10
N LEU A 475 -4.83 -8.66 21.06
CA LEU A 475 -3.88 -8.46 19.97
C LEU A 475 -4.50 -7.62 18.83
N MET A 476 -3.63 -7.02 18.02
CA MET A 476 -3.98 -6.43 16.73
C MET A 476 -3.96 -7.52 15.65
N ASP A 477 -4.70 -7.30 14.56
CA ASP A 477 -4.73 -8.21 13.41
C ASP A 477 -3.67 -7.79 12.36
N PRO A 478 -2.49 -8.45 12.27
CA PRO A 478 -1.50 -8.10 11.27
C PRO A 478 -1.90 -8.54 9.86
N ALA A 479 -2.91 -9.40 9.69
CA ALA A 479 -3.38 -9.88 8.39
C ALA A 479 -4.43 -8.95 7.74
N LEU A 480 -4.88 -7.90 8.44
CA LEU A 480 -5.78 -6.90 7.89
C LEU A 480 -5.08 -6.13 6.76
N MET A 481 -5.62 -6.28 5.55
CA MET A 481 -5.30 -5.39 4.43
C MET A 481 -6.12 -4.10 4.55
N LEU A 482 -5.43 -2.95 4.46
CA LEU A 482 -6.08 -1.66 4.25
C LEU A 482 -6.81 -1.66 2.88
N PRO A 483 -7.90 -0.89 2.73
CA PRO A 483 -8.61 -0.79 1.45
C PRO A 483 -7.67 -0.31 0.34
N PHE A 484 -7.55 -1.11 -0.73
CA PHE A 484 -6.80 -0.74 -1.92
C PHE A 484 -7.69 -0.01 -2.92
N THR A 485 -7.17 1.08 -3.50
CA THR A 485 -7.79 1.80 -4.62
C THR A 485 -6.80 1.96 -5.76
N LEU A 486 -7.29 1.75 -6.98
CA LEU A 486 -6.53 2.06 -8.20
C LEU A 486 -6.40 3.58 -8.38
N PRO A 487 -5.33 4.06 -9.03
CA PRO A 487 -5.29 5.43 -9.54
C PRO A 487 -6.51 5.71 -10.42
N SER A 488 -7.12 6.87 -10.29
CA SER A 488 -8.23 7.25 -11.16
C SER A 488 -7.74 7.46 -12.61
N VAL A 489 -8.66 7.47 -13.58
CA VAL A 489 -8.33 7.83 -14.98
C VAL A 489 -7.66 9.21 -15.04
N THR A 490 -8.10 10.13 -14.18
CA THR A 490 -7.57 11.48 -14.05
C THR A 490 -6.15 11.49 -13.47
N ASP A 491 -5.88 10.67 -12.45
CA ASP A 491 -4.54 10.53 -11.86
C ASP A 491 -3.58 9.94 -12.90
N MET A 492 -3.99 8.87 -13.61
CA MET A 492 -3.19 8.28 -14.68
C MET A 492 -2.95 9.25 -15.85
N LEU A 493 -3.92 10.09 -16.21
CA LEU A 493 -3.74 11.14 -17.24
C LEU A 493 -2.69 12.18 -16.82
N VAL A 494 -2.58 12.49 -15.53
CA VAL A 494 -1.59 13.42 -14.99
C VAL A 494 -0.21 12.76 -14.81
N SER A 495 -0.16 11.48 -14.42
CA SER A 495 1.09 10.74 -14.23
C SER A 495 1.71 10.25 -15.54
N TYR A 496 0.91 9.95 -16.57
CA TYR A 496 1.39 9.42 -17.86
C TYR A 496 1.21 10.38 -19.04
N GLY A 497 0.33 11.39 -18.95
CA GLY A 497 0.18 12.43 -19.99
C GLY A 497 0.88 13.76 -19.66
N ALA A 498 0.64 14.79 -20.47
CA ALA A 498 1.17 16.14 -20.21
C ALA A 498 0.44 16.91 -19.09
N GLY A 499 -0.53 16.26 -18.43
CA GLY A 499 -1.44 16.91 -17.49
C GLY A 499 -2.40 17.89 -18.16
N PHE A 500 -3.26 18.51 -17.35
CA PHE A 500 -4.23 19.47 -17.84
C PHE A 500 -3.53 20.76 -18.32
N GLY A 501 -3.94 21.25 -19.49
CA GLY A 501 -3.29 22.37 -20.17
C GLY A 501 -2.00 22.02 -20.93
N GLY A 502 -1.60 20.74 -20.99
CA GLY A 502 -0.44 20.31 -21.79
C GLY A 502 0.91 20.80 -21.26
N VAL A 503 0.99 21.10 -19.96
CA VAL A 503 2.14 21.77 -19.33
C VAL A 503 3.37 20.89 -19.15
N ASN A 504 3.22 19.55 -19.18
CA ASN A 504 4.31 18.61 -18.91
C ASN A 504 4.62 17.69 -20.12
N ARG A 505 4.95 18.30 -21.26
CA ARG A 505 5.23 17.58 -22.53
C ARG A 505 6.38 16.56 -22.43
N GLU A 506 7.36 16.78 -21.55
CA GLU A 506 8.46 15.82 -21.33
C GLU A 506 7.97 14.52 -20.68
N ARG A 507 7.09 14.62 -19.67
CA ARG A 507 6.43 13.46 -19.06
C ARG A 507 5.59 12.70 -20.08
N GLU A 508 4.80 13.39 -20.89
CA GLU A 508 4.01 12.74 -21.95
C GLU A 508 4.91 11.97 -22.92
N ARG A 509 5.97 12.59 -23.43
CA ARG A 509 6.95 11.96 -24.33
C ARG A 509 7.58 10.69 -23.77
N LYS A 510 7.77 10.59 -22.44
CA LYS A 510 8.25 9.36 -21.78
C LYS A 510 7.27 8.19 -21.99
N TYR A 511 5.97 8.48 -21.99
CA TYR A 511 4.87 7.51 -22.00
C TYR A 511 4.09 7.46 -23.31
N ILE A 512 4.58 8.08 -24.40
CA ILE A 512 4.02 7.86 -25.74
C ILE A 512 4.26 6.37 -26.13
N PRO A 513 3.21 5.61 -26.50
CA PRO A 513 3.33 4.22 -26.94
C PRO A 513 4.34 4.11 -28.08
N SER A 514 5.41 3.34 -27.85
CA SER A 514 6.53 3.24 -28.79
C SER A 514 7.35 1.96 -28.57
N VAL A 515 7.82 1.36 -29.66
CA VAL A 515 8.66 0.14 -29.62
C VAL A 515 10.11 0.54 -29.89
N PRO A 516 11.08 0.23 -29.01
CA PRO A 516 12.50 0.50 -29.29
C PRO A 516 13.02 -0.30 -30.48
N ALA A 517 13.87 0.29 -31.32
CA ALA A 517 14.47 -0.37 -32.49
C ALA A 517 15.22 -1.67 -32.13
N GLU A 518 16.03 -1.65 -31.06
CA GLU A 518 16.71 -2.84 -30.49
C GLU A 518 15.76 -3.99 -30.11
N PHE A 519 14.46 -3.73 -30.01
CA PHE A 519 13.43 -4.71 -29.71
C PHE A 519 12.78 -5.24 -31.00
N LEU A 520 12.57 -4.39 -32.00
CA LEU A 520 12.16 -4.80 -33.35
C LEU A 520 13.19 -5.76 -33.96
N GLU A 521 14.49 -5.45 -33.86
CA GLU A 521 15.57 -6.35 -34.28
C GLU A 521 15.49 -7.74 -33.63
N LYS A 522 15.08 -7.84 -32.36
CA LYS A 522 14.89 -9.14 -31.68
C LYS A 522 13.68 -9.90 -32.21
N LEU A 523 12.62 -9.19 -32.62
CA LEU A 523 11.45 -9.76 -33.29
C LEU A 523 11.75 -10.16 -34.76
N GLU A 524 12.77 -9.59 -35.39
CA GLU A 524 13.23 -9.99 -36.73
C GLU A 524 14.22 -11.15 -36.67
N VAL A 525 15.29 -11.05 -35.86
CA VAL A 525 16.37 -12.05 -35.76
C VAL A 525 15.92 -13.38 -35.17
N SER A 526 14.89 -13.39 -34.31
CA SER A 526 14.28 -14.63 -33.84
C SER A 526 13.29 -15.25 -34.84
N GLY A 527 13.08 -14.59 -36.00
CA GLY A 527 12.33 -15.11 -37.12
C GLY A 527 13.26 -15.88 -38.06
N VAL A 528 12.78 -16.98 -38.63
CA VAL A 528 13.50 -17.65 -39.72
C VAL A 528 13.68 -16.64 -40.85
N ARG A 529 14.95 -16.39 -41.24
CA ARG A 529 15.39 -15.44 -42.28
C ARG A 529 14.31 -15.17 -43.34
N ARG A 530 13.64 -14.02 -43.24
CA ARG A 530 13.05 -13.35 -44.39
C ARG A 530 14.09 -12.36 -44.92
N GLU A 531 14.19 -12.24 -46.24
CA GLU A 531 15.09 -11.28 -46.89
C GLU A 531 14.67 -9.84 -46.53
N PRO A 532 15.58 -8.84 -46.60
CA PRO A 532 15.25 -7.47 -46.22
C PRO A 532 14.08 -6.93 -47.05
N MET A 533 13.01 -6.47 -46.39
CA MET A 533 11.89 -5.82 -47.10
C MET A 533 12.21 -4.42 -47.63
N PHE A 534 13.41 -3.92 -47.37
CA PHE A 534 13.99 -2.74 -48.01
C PHE A 534 15.25 -3.17 -48.75
N ALA A 535 15.09 -3.37 -50.07
CA ALA A 535 16.20 -3.21 -50.99
C ALA A 535 16.27 -1.73 -51.34
N ASP A 536 17.38 -1.07 -51.00
CA ASP A 536 17.65 0.28 -51.46
C ASP A 536 17.62 0.29 -53.00
N LYS A 537 16.74 1.11 -53.56
CA LYS A 537 16.78 1.40 -55.00
C LYS A 537 17.90 2.41 -55.23
N ASP A 538 19.03 1.91 -55.71
CA ASP A 538 20.10 2.76 -56.25
C ASP A 538 19.58 3.54 -57.47
N TRP A 539 19.26 4.82 -57.28
CA TRP A 539 18.80 5.73 -58.34
C TRP A 539 19.96 6.35 -59.15
N GLU A 540 21.16 5.78 -59.11
CA GLU A 540 22.36 6.34 -59.77
C GLU A 540 22.69 5.73 -61.15
N ASN A 541 21.95 4.73 -61.64
CA ASN A 541 22.20 4.11 -62.95
C ASN A 541 20.93 3.98 -63.83
N GLU A 542 20.30 5.10 -64.21
CA GLU A 542 19.55 5.17 -65.46
C GLU A 542 20.48 5.64 -66.58
N GLU A 543 21.12 4.70 -67.29
CA GLU A 543 21.79 5.01 -68.55
C GLU A 543 20.76 5.39 -69.63
N VAL A 544 21.01 6.52 -70.30
CA VAL A 544 20.17 7.04 -71.38
C VAL A 544 20.42 6.23 -72.65
N GLU A 545 19.61 5.19 -72.90
CA GLU A 545 19.54 4.57 -74.22
C GLU A 545 18.52 5.29 -75.12
N SER A 546 19.06 5.98 -76.13
CA SER A 546 18.32 6.63 -77.20
C SER A 546 18.13 5.71 -78.41
N VAL A 547 16.88 5.47 -78.81
CA VAL A 547 16.47 5.26 -80.22
C VAL A 547 15.09 5.88 -80.45
#